data_AF-A0A7Y9EAV0-F1
#
_entry.id   AF-A0A7Y9EAV0-F1
#
_cell.length_a   1.000
_cell.length_b   1.000
_cell.length_c   1.000
_cell.angle_alpha   90.00
_cell.angle_beta   90.00
_cell.angle_gamma   90.00
#
_symmetry.space_group_name_H-M   'P 1'
#
loop_
_entity.id
_entity.type
_entity.pdbx_description
1 polymer ?
#
loop_
_entity_poly.entity_id
_entity_poly.type
_entity_poly.pdbx_seq_one_letter_code
_entity_poly.pdbx_strand_id
1 'polypeptide(L)'
;MTTDEPDIHTMMAELTRPHTHTEEYAVDLGGTRWSRRHHTRVPALVHQLLGATPARTGAESGSGPVSKPAARIEALDTLMLIDDEAGEWIDRLGGVIPADTIDHRTQRTVAGSGTLARLLRLNGLRDTHRCDRPRGHRDENGAWCCSAHHIEHDVRRWWHQARIITGWDTPAYRPFSTCPVCEHRGGLRINLELQAGFCVECRSVWDRTQIGLLAEHIRIENAEQEADTPEGE
;
A
#
# COMPACT_ATOMS: atom_id res chain seq x y z
N MET A 1 -17.34 2.27 -15.61
CA MET A 1 -16.26 1.33 -16.03
C MET A 1 -15.98 0.45 -14.83
N THR A 2 -16.17 -0.86 -14.95
CA THR A 2 -15.71 -1.81 -13.94
C THR A 2 -14.20 -1.87 -14.09
N THR A 3 -13.48 -1.11 -13.27
CA THR A 3 -12.05 -1.36 -13.05
C THR A 3 -11.96 -2.74 -12.42
N ASP A 4 -11.65 -3.74 -13.24
CA ASP A 4 -11.26 -5.05 -12.75
C ASP A 4 -10.07 -4.84 -11.81
N GLU A 5 -10.18 -5.43 -10.63
CA GLU A 5 -9.08 -5.44 -9.67
C GLU A 5 -7.86 -6.12 -10.34
N PRO A 6 -6.66 -5.52 -10.28
CA PRO A 6 -5.49 -6.13 -10.90
C PRO A 6 -5.26 -7.53 -10.34
N ASP A 7 -4.86 -8.46 -11.20
CA ASP A 7 -4.47 -9.78 -10.73
C ASP A 7 -3.17 -9.71 -9.90
N ILE A 8 -2.87 -10.79 -9.19
CA ILE A 8 -1.74 -10.84 -8.27
C ILE A 8 -0.37 -10.63 -8.95
N HIS A 9 -0.22 -11.06 -10.21
CA HIS A 9 1.01 -10.85 -10.97
C HIS A 9 1.15 -9.40 -11.39
N THR A 10 0.04 -8.72 -11.71
CA THR A 10 0.01 -7.28 -11.96
C THR A 10 0.41 -6.52 -10.69
N MET A 11 -0.17 -6.84 -9.54
CA MET A 11 0.20 -6.23 -8.24
C MET A 11 1.69 -6.43 -7.91
N MET A 12 2.19 -7.66 -8.08
CA MET A 12 3.58 -8.00 -7.86
C MET A 12 4.53 -7.29 -8.85
N ALA A 13 4.11 -7.13 -10.11
CA ALA A 13 4.85 -6.38 -11.11
C ALA A 13 4.96 -4.90 -10.73
N GLU A 14 3.90 -4.27 -10.24
CA GLU A 14 3.93 -2.88 -9.75
C GLU A 14 4.82 -2.72 -8.51
N LEU A 15 4.80 -3.70 -7.60
CA LEU A 15 5.69 -3.72 -6.42
C LEU A 15 7.17 -3.78 -6.81
N THR A 16 7.52 -4.56 -7.83
CA THR A 16 8.91 -4.94 -8.12
C THR A 16 9.53 -4.27 -9.36
N ARG A 17 8.73 -3.70 -10.26
CA ARG A 17 9.19 -3.17 -11.55
C ARG A 17 8.65 -1.77 -11.81
N PRO A 18 9.40 -0.93 -12.55
CA PRO A 18 8.85 0.29 -13.10
C PRO A 18 7.65 -0.01 -13.99
N HIS A 19 6.59 0.77 -13.86
CA HIS A 19 5.36 0.61 -14.64
C HIS A 19 4.92 1.95 -15.26
N THR A 20 3.94 1.90 -16.14
CA THR A 20 3.36 3.10 -16.77
C THR A 20 1.98 3.32 -16.17
N HIS A 21 1.81 4.43 -15.47
CA HIS A 21 0.52 4.87 -14.99
C HIS A 21 -0.18 5.68 -16.08
N THR A 22 -1.49 5.50 -16.23
CA THR A 22 -2.31 6.25 -17.17
C THR A 22 -3.46 6.90 -16.42
N GLU A 23 -3.45 8.23 -16.37
CA GLU A 23 -4.51 9.03 -15.77
C GLU A 23 -5.39 9.62 -16.88
N GLU A 24 -6.70 9.37 -16.83
CA GLU A 24 -7.65 10.02 -17.73
C GLU A 24 -8.18 11.28 -17.08
N TYR A 25 -7.95 12.44 -17.69
CA TYR A 25 -8.50 13.71 -17.21
C TYR A 25 -9.37 14.35 -18.30
N ALA A 26 -10.45 14.99 -17.86
CA ALA A 26 -11.33 15.74 -18.73
C ALA A 26 -10.97 17.23 -18.68
N VAL A 27 -10.83 17.84 -19.85
CA VAL A 27 -10.62 19.29 -19.98
C VAL A 27 -11.83 19.88 -20.67
N ASP A 28 -12.46 20.89 -20.06
CA ASP A 28 -13.48 21.70 -20.71
C ASP A 28 -12.80 22.87 -21.44
N LEU A 29 -12.97 22.92 -22.76
CA LEU A 29 -12.46 23.98 -23.62
C LEU A 29 -13.61 24.50 -24.48
N GLY A 30 -14.14 25.67 -24.11
CA GLY A 30 -15.20 26.35 -24.86
C GLY A 30 -16.55 25.61 -24.84
N GLY A 31 -16.89 24.93 -23.73
CA GLY A 31 -18.14 24.17 -23.60
C GLY A 31 -18.08 22.79 -24.24
N THR A 32 -16.92 22.38 -24.76
CA THR A 32 -16.67 21.01 -25.23
C THR A 32 -15.76 20.29 -24.25
N ARG A 33 -16.25 19.16 -23.72
CA ARG A 33 -15.48 18.29 -22.82
C ARG A 33 -14.62 17.32 -23.62
N TRP A 34 -13.30 17.41 -23.47
CA TRP A 34 -12.33 16.52 -24.08
C TRP A 34 -11.77 15.55 -23.04
N SER A 35 -11.65 14.26 -23.37
CA SER A 35 -10.86 13.31 -22.57
C SER A 35 -9.42 13.28 -23.08
N ARG A 36 -8.46 13.38 -22.15
CA ARG A 36 -7.03 13.20 -22.43
C ARG A 36 -6.46 12.13 -21.51
N ARG A 37 -5.43 11.43 -21.99
CA ARG A 37 -4.68 10.45 -21.22
C ARG A 37 -3.30 11.01 -20.92
N HIS A 38 -2.92 11.05 -19.65
CA HIS A 38 -1.56 11.35 -19.22
C HIS A 38 -0.85 10.03 -18.91
N HIS A 39 0.27 9.78 -19.58
CA HIS A 39 1.10 8.61 -19.31
C HIS A 39 2.35 9.04 -18.54
N THR A 40 2.55 8.44 -17.36
CA THR A 40 3.74 8.69 -16.53
C THR A 40 4.47 7.37 -16.32
N ARG A 41 5.79 7.34 -16.53
CA ARG A 41 6.62 6.20 -16.16
C ARG A 41 7.09 6.35 -14.73
N VAL A 42 6.96 5.27 -13.97
CA VAL A 42 6.97 5.33 -12.52
C VAL A 42 7.90 4.26 -11.98
N PRO A 43 8.71 4.52 -10.93
CA PRO A 43 9.51 3.48 -10.31
C PRO A 43 8.65 2.37 -9.70
N ALA A 44 9.24 1.22 -9.40
CA ALA A 44 8.59 0.18 -8.60
C ALA A 44 8.09 0.74 -7.26
N LEU A 45 6.95 0.29 -6.74
CA LEU A 45 6.39 0.83 -5.49
C LEU A 45 7.35 0.67 -4.30
N VAL A 46 8.13 -0.43 -4.25
CA VAL A 46 9.19 -0.59 -3.23
C VAL A 46 10.24 0.52 -3.32
N HIS A 47 10.67 0.89 -4.53
CA HIS A 47 11.57 2.03 -4.73
C HIS A 47 10.93 3.36 -4.36
N GLN A 48 9.62 3.51 -4.53
CA GLN A 48 8.91 4.72 -4.12
C GLN A 48 8.80 4.80 -2.59
N LEU A 49 8.53 3.70 -1.89
CA LEU A 49 8.56 3.64 -0.43
C LEU A 49 9.95 3.99 0.12
N LEU A 50 11.00 3.47 -0.50
CA LEU A 50 12.40 3.85 -0.21
C LEU A 50 12.65 5.32 -0.50
N GLY A 51 12.21 5.83 -1.65
CA GLY A 51 12.40 7.22 -2.08
C GLY A 51 11.54 8.24 -1.33
N ALA A 52 10.47 7.80 -0.67
CA ALA A 52 9.72 8.61 0.29
C ALA A 52 10.57 8.92 1.54
N THR A 53 11.69 8.21 1.71
CA THR A 53 12.79 8.59 2.62
C THR A 53 13.59 9.71 1.95
N PRO A 54 13.82 10.87 2.60
CA PRO A 54 14.61 11.93 1.99
C PRO A 54 15.99 11.40 1.59
N ALA A 55 16.44 11.75 0.39
CA ALA A 55 17.85 11.66 0.04
C ALA A 55 18.64 12.35 1.16
N ARG A 56 19.71 11.72 1.65
CA ARG A 56 20.72 12.39 2.49
C ARG A 56 21.37 13.50 1.66
N THR A 57 20.74 14.66 1.57
CA THR A 57 21.35 15.92 1.14
C THR A 57 21.70 16.68 2.42
N GLY A 58 22.95 16.99 2.75
CA GLY A 58 23.99 17.39 1.81
C GLY A 58 23.61 18.73 1.20
N ALA A 59 23.63 19.78 2.03
CA ALA A 59 23.67 21.21 1.70
C ALA A 59 22.85 21.71 0.50
N GLU A 60 21.57 22.07 0.71
CA GLU A 60 20.95 23.14 -0.07
C GLU A 60 20.20 24.11 0.85
N SER A 61 20.64 25.36 0.80
CA SER A 61 20.21 26.49 1.60
C SER A 61 18.81 26.94 1.22
N GLY A 62 17.84 26.71 2.10
CA GLY A 62 16.51 27.32 2.04
C GLY A 62 15.85 27.27 3.43
N SER A 63 15.87 28.39 4.16
CA SER A 63 15.35 28.48 5.53
C SER A 63 13.82 28.61 5.52
N GLY A 64 13.12 27.48 5.47
CA GLY A 64 11.70 27.41 5.78
C GLY A 64 11.40 26.08 6.46
N PRO A 65 10.71 26.06 7.62
CA PRO A 65 10.33 24.81 8.29
C PRO A 65 9.22 24.13 7.48
N VAL A 66 9.58 23.40 6.42
CA VAL A 66 8.65 22.53 5.72
C VAL A 66 8.61 21.21 6.49
N SER A 67 7.74 21.16 7.51
CA SER A 67 7.41 19.93 8.22
C SER A 67 6.90 18.90 7.21
N LYS A 68 7.74 17.92 6.86
CA LYS A 68 7.32 16.65 6.22
C LYS A 68 7.57 15.45 7.15
N PRO A 69 6.89 15.32 8.32
CA PRO A 69 7.34 14.38 9.35
C PRO A 69 6.55 13.06 9.37
N ALA A 70 5.29 13.00 8.93
CA ALA A 70 4.44 11.80 9.13
C ALA A 70 4.51 10.77 7.99
N ALA A 71 4.50 11.19 6.72
CA ALA A 71 4.50 10.28 5.57
C ALA A 71 5.78 9.41 5.47
N ARG A 72 6.84 9.77 6.20
CA ARG A 72 8.16 9.12 6.15
C ARG A 72 8.22 7.85 6.99
N ILE A 73 7.68 7.90 8.20
CA ILE A 73 7.70 6.77 9.13
C ILE A 73 6.79 5.67 8.56
N GLU A 74 5.60 6.04 8.10
CA GLU A 74 4.65 5.10 7.48
C GLU A 74 5.23 4.35 6.27
N ALA A 75 6.03 5.04 5.43
CA ALA A 75 6.67 4.43 4.27
C ALA A 75 7.77 3.42 4.65
N LEU A 76 8.63 3.78 5.61
CA LEU A 76 9.66 2.89 6.12
C LEU A 76 9.07 1.69 6.84
N ASP A 77 8.07 1.90 7.70
CA ASP A 77 7.41 0.81 8.43
C ASP A 77 6.73 -0.17 7.46
N THR A 78 6.12 0.35 6.40
CA THR A 78 5.48 -0.49 5.37
C THR A 78 6.52 -1.25 4.55
N LEU A 79 7.65 -0.62 4.23
CA LEU A 79 8.75 -1.33 3.59
C LEU A 79 9.29 -2.45 4.46
N MET A 80 9.52 -2.20 5.75
CA MET A 80 10.00 -3.21 6.71
C MET A 80 9.00 -4.35 6.85
N LEU A 81 7.71 -4.05 6.96
CA LEU A 81 6.64 -5.05 6.99
C LEU A 81 6.68 -5.96 5.75
N ILE A 82 6.77 -5.37 4.55
CA ILE A 82 6.86 -6.14 3.30
C ILE A 82 8.12 -7.01 3.29
N ASP A 83 9.24 -6.48 3.79
CA ASP A 83 10.52 -7.20 3.84
C ASP A 83 10.46 -8.42 4.75
N ASP A 84 9.98 -8.23 5.98
CA ASP A 84 9.86 -9.26 7.01
C ASP A 84 8.90 -10.37 6.56
N GLU A 85 7.69 -10.01 6.15
CA GLU A 85 6.68 -10.99 5.76
C GLU A 85 7.05 -11.74 4.47
N ALA A 86 7.69 -11.07 3.49
CA ALA A 86 8.22 -11.76 2.31
C ALA A 86 9.38 -12.71 2.69
N GLY A 87 10.20 -12.34 3.66
CA GLY A 87 11.24 -13.20 4.23
C GLY A 87 10.66 -14.43 4.91
N GLU A 88 9.65 -14.26 5.76
CA GLU A 88 8.94 -15.35 6.43
C GLU A 88 8.32 -16.32 5.41
N TRP A 89 7.74 -15.82 4.32
CA TRP A 89 7.19 -16.67 3.27
C TRP A 89 8.25 -17.50 2.58
N ILE A 90 9.41 -16.92 2.27
CA ILE A 90 10.53 -17.64 1.65
C ILE A 90 11.04 -18.73 2.59
N ASP A 91 11.22 -18.42 3.87
CA ASP A 91 11.66 -19.38 4.89
C ASP A 91 10.66 -20.53 5.07
N ARG A 92 9.37 -20.21 5.20
CA ARG A 92 8.27 -21.19 5.32
C ARG A 92 8.18 -22.12 4.11
N LEU A 93 8.53 -21.64 2.93
CA LEU A 93 8.56 -22.41 1.69
C LEU A 93 9.91 -23.14 1.48
N GLY A 94 10.81 -23.14 2.48
CA GLY A 94 12.11 -23.80 2.44
C GLY A 94 13.11 -23.14 1.50
N GLY A 95 12.91 -21.86 1.17
CA GLY A 95 13.80 -21.08 0.33
C GLY A 95 14.91 -20.40 1.13
N VAL A 96 15.98 -20.01 0.44
CA VAL A 96 17.02 -19.15 1.02
C VAL A 96 16.58 -17.69 0.92
N ILE A 97 16.53 -16.99 2.05
CA ILE A 97 16.18 -15.58 2.11
C ILE A 97 17.28 -14.76 1.43
N PRO A 98 17.00 -14.04 0.32
CA PRO A 98 17.95 -13.14 -0.29
C PRO A 98 18.34 -12.00 0.66
N ALA A 99 19.62 -11.69 0.75
CA ALA A 99 20.12 -10.50 1.43
C ALA A 99 20.16 -9.30 0.47
N ASP A 100 20.35 -8.09 1.01
CA ASP A 100 20.65 -6.92 0.18
C ASP A 100 21.96 -7.12 -0.61
N THR A 101 21.95 -6.61 -1.84
CA THR A 101 23.11 -6.61 -2.73
C THR A 101 24.05 -5.46 -2.40
N ILE A 102 25.36 -5.72 -2.46
CA ILE A 102 26.40 -4.70 -2.35
C ILE A 102 26.74 -4.18 -3.76
N ASP A 103 26.62 -2.88 -3.98
CA ASP A 103 27.16 -2.24 -5.18
C ASP A 103 28.69 -2.26 -5.11
N HIS A 104 29.33 -3.11 -5.91
CA HIS A 104 30.78 -3.27 -5.93
C HIS A 104 31.55 -2.01 -6.32
N ARG A 105 30.92 -1.06 -7.03
CA ARG A 105 31.58 0.20 -7.41
C ARG A 105 31.67 1.15 -6.22
N THR A 106 30.62 1.21 -5.41
CA THR A 106 30.53 2.15 -4.27
C THR A 106 30.82 1.48 -2.93
N GLN A 107 30.91 0.15 -2.89
CA GLN A 107 31.00 -0.68 -1.68
C GLN A 107 29.87 -0.37 -0.68
N ARG A 108 28.68 -0.03 -1.19
CA ARG A 108 27.50 0.29 -0.38
C ARG A 108 26.39 -0.70 -0.65
N THR A 109 25.61 -0.99 0.38
CA THR A 109 24.36 -1.74 0.26
C THR A 109 23.37 -0.97 -0.61
N VAL A 110 22.79 -1.64 -1.61
CA VAL A 110 21.69 -1.08 -2.41
C VAL A 110 20.41 -1.26 -1.60
N ALA A 111 19.95 -0.18 -0.97
CA ALA A 111 18.79 -0.21 -0.09
C ALA A 111 17.55 -0.81 -0.80
N GLY A 112 16.92 -1.80 -0.14
CA GLY A 112 15.72 -2.49 -0.62
C GLY A 112 15.94 -3.47 -1.77
N SER A 113 17.19 -3.73 -2.16
CA SER A 113 17.51 -4.77 -3.14
C SER A 113 17.16 -6.17 -2.62
N GLY A 114 17.28 -6.40 -1.31
CA GLY A 114 16.85 -7.61 -0.62
C GLY A 114 15.33 -7.76 -0.67
N THR A 115 14.58 -6.71 -0.34
CA THR A 115 13.10 -6.69 -0.45
C THR A 115 12.64 -7.02 -1.87
N LEU A 116 13.24 -6.38 -2.87
CA LEU A 116 12.96 -6.68 -4.28
C LEU A 116 13.30 -8.12 -4.65
N ALA A 117 14.46 -8.62 -4.24
CA ALA A 117 14.87 -10.00 -4.50
C ALA A 117 13.92 -11.00 -3.84
N ARG A 118 13.45 -10.73 -2.62
CA ARG A 118 12.44 -11.54 -1.91
C ARG A 118 11.12 -11.57 -2.66
N LEU A 119 10.58 -10.41 -3.05
CA LEU A 119 9.32 -10.33 -3.80
C LEU A 119 9.41 -11.02 -5.17
N LEU A 120 10.52 -10.81 -5.89
CA LEU A 120 10.78 -11.49 -7.17
C LEU A 120 10.92 -13.01 -7.01
N ARG A 121 11.56 -13.46 -5.91
CA ARG A 121 11.65 -14.89 -5.58
C ARG A 121 10.27 -15.46 -5.29
N LEU A 122 9.47 -14.79 -4.47
CA LEU A 122 8.11 -15.20 -4.11
C LEU A 122 7.22 -15.32 -5.36
N ASN A 123 7.30 -14.36 -6.28
CA ASN A 123 6.58 -14.43 -7.57
C ASN A 123 7.00 -15.63 -8.45
N GLY A 124 8.23 -16.11 -8.28
CA GLY A 124 8.77 -17.28 -8.98
C GLY A 124 8.41 -18.62 -8.36
N LEU A 125 7.92 -18.65 -7.10
CA LEU A 125 7.52 -19.87 -6.41
C LEU A 125 6.14 -20.32 -6.93
N ARG A 126 6.16 -21.07 -8.04
CA ARG A 126 4.96 -21.59 -8.71
C ARG A 126 4.35 -22.82 -8.04
N ASP A 127 5.07 -23.44 -7.11
CA ASP A 127 4.69 -24.74 -6.51
C ASP A 127 3.96 -24.62 -5.17
N THR A 128 3.37 -23.46 -4.85
CA THR A 128 2.53 -23.36 -3.66
C THR A 128 1.27 -24.21 -3.87
N HIS A 129 1.01 -25.15 -2.96
CA HIS A 129 -0.24 -25.92 -2.95
C HIS A 129 -1.43 -24.96 -3.08
N ARG A 130 -2.13 -25.03 -4.21
CA ARG A 130 -3.34 -24.25 -4.50
C ARG A 130 -4.54 -25.18 -4.47
N CYS A 131 -5.57 -24.80 -3.73
CA CYS A 131 -6.85 -25.50 -3.77
C CYS A 131 -7.69 -25.02 -4.96
N ASP A 132 -8.71 -25.79 -5.36
CA ASP A 132 -9.58 -25.47 -6.50
C ASP A 132 -10.54 -24.30 -6.26
N ARG A 133 -10.46 -23.65 -5.08
CA ARG A 133 -11.33 -22.52 -4.76
C ARG A 133 -10.90 -21.30 -5.58
N PRO A 134 -11.85 -20.54 -6.15
CA PRO A 134 -11.52 -19.34 -6.92
C PRO A 134 -11.09 -18.16 -6.03
N ARG A 135 -11.36 -18.22 -4.72
CA ARG A 135 -11.00 -17.20 -3.74
C ARG A 135 -10.51 -17.85 -2.45
N GLY A 136 -9.59 -17.15 -1.80
CA GLY A 136 -9.13 -17.51 -0.47
C GLY A 136 -10.26 -17.47 0.55
N HIS A 137 -10.22 -18.40 1.48
CA HIS A 137 -11.16 -18.48 2.59
C HIS A 137 -10.37 -18.78 3.86
N ARG A 138 -10.76 -18.15 4.96
CA ARG A 138 -10.26 -18.45 6.30
C ARG A 138 -11.24 -19.38 7.00
N ASP A 139 -10.74 -20.40 7.67
CA ASP A 139 -11.57 -21.28 8.51
C ASP A 139 -11.98 -20.59 9.83
N GLU A 140 -12.67 -21.33 10.69
CA GLU A 140 -13.12 -20.85 12.01
C GLU A 140 -11.97 -20.45 12.95
N ASN A 141 -10.75 -20.95 12.70
CA ASN A 141 -9.55 -20.61 13.44
C ASN A 141 -8.78 -19.44 12.78
N GLY A 142 -9.31 -18.87 11.70
CA GLY A 142 -8.67 -17.81 10.94
C GLY A 142 -7.55 -18.29 10.00
N ALA A 143 -7.33 -19.60 9.85
CA ALA A 143 -6.30 -20.16 9.00
C ALA A 143 -6.74 -20.16 7.53
N TRP A 144 -5.84 -19.82 6.63
CA TRP A 144 -6.11 -19.82 5.19
C TRP A 144 -6.23 -21.22 4.61
N CYS A 145 -7.14 -21.39 3.66
CA CYS A 145 -7.39 -22.68 3.00
C CYS A 145 -6.17 -23.28 2.30
N CYS A 146 -5.21 -22.48 1.83
CA CYS A 146 -3.92 -22.95 1.29
C CYS A 146 -2.88 -21.82 1.28
N SER A 147 -1.58 -22.17 1.18
CA SER A 147 -0.49 -21.17 1.16
C SER A 147 -0.61 -20.17 0.00
N ALA A 148 -1.07 -20.62 -1.16
CA ALA A 148 -1.24 -19.76 -2.33
C ALA A 148 -2.22 -18.60 -2.04
N HIS A 149 -3.38 -18.89 -1.46
CA HIS A 149 -4.36 -17.86 -1.12
C HIS A 149 -3.90 -16.95 0.03
N HIS A 150 -3.10 -17.47 0.96
CA HIS A 150 -2.50 -16.65 2.01
C HIS A 150 -1.50 -15.64 1.42
N ILE A 151 -0.62 -16.09 0.52
CA ILE A 151 0.33 -15.21 -0.18
C ILE A 151 -0.41 -14.19 -1.07
N GLU A 152 -1.45 -14.62 -1.79
CA GLU A 152 -2.27 -13.70 -2.60
C GLU A 152 -2.88 -12.59 -1.74
N HIS A 153 -3.39 -12.94 -0.56
CA HIS A 153 -3.90 -11.96 0.40
C HIS A 153 -2.81 -10.98 0.87
N ASP A 154 -1.63 -11.49 1.25
CA ASP A 154 -0.56 -10.64 1.77
C ASP A 154 -0.01 -9.71 0.70
N VAL A 155 0.20 -10.20 -0.53
CA VAL A 155 0.64 -9.36 -1.66
C VAL A 155 -0.40 -8.30 -2.00
N ARG A 156 -1.70 -8.61 -1.98
CA ARG A 156 -2.76 -7.61 -2.14
C ARG A 156 -2.70 -6.54 -1.04
N ARG A 157 -2.52 -6.96 0.21
CA ARG A 157 -2.35 -6.05 1.36
C ARG A 157 -1.13 -5.14 1.19
N TRP A 158 0.03 -5.70 0.85
CA TRP A 158 1.27 -4.94 0.59
C TRP A 158 1.09 -3.93 -0.52
N TRP A 159 0.46 -4.35 -1.63
CA TRP A 159 0.21 -3.51 -2.78
C TRP A 159 -0.68 -2.32 -2.44
N HIS A 160 -1.80 -2.54 -1.74
CA HIS A 160 -2.67 -1.46 -1.30
C HIS A 160 -1.97 -0.49 -0.34
N GLN A 161 -1.26 -1.00 0.68
CA GLN A 161 -0.53 -0.14 1.62
C GLN A 161 0.51 0.71 0.89
N ALA A 162 1.30 0.10 0.00
CA ALA A 162 2.30 0.80 -0.77
C ALA A 162 1.71 1.93 -1.61
N ARG A 163 0.64 1.69 -2.37
CA ARG A 163 -0.01 2.72 -3.20
C ARG A 163 -0.60 3.86 -2.39
N ILE A 164 -1.24 3.55 -1.27
CA ILE A 164 -1.86 4.56 -0.40
C ILE A 164 -0.77 5.45 0.21
N ILE A 165 0.34 4.88 0.66
CA ILE A 165 1.41 5.61 1.33
C ILE A 165 2.25 6.42 0.37
N THR A 166 2.54 5.89 -0.83
CA THR A 166 3.28 6.65 -1.84
C THR A 166 2.47 7.81 -2.40
N GLY A 167 1.17 7.89 -2.11
CA GLY A 167 0.28 8.94 -2.59
C GLY A 167 0.19 8.94 -4.11
N TRP A 168 0.34 7.76 -4.73
CA TRP A 168 0.51 7.61 -6.16
C TRP A 168 -0.69 8.12 -6.96
N ASP A 169 -1.90 7.85 -6.47
CA ASP A 169 -3.14 8.24 -7.13
C ASP A 169 -3.66 9.58 -6.59
N THR A 170 -4.11 9.57 -5.34
CA THR A 170 -4.65 10.73 -4.61
C THR A 170 -4.11 10.66 -3.18
N PRO A 171 -3.77 11.80 -2.54
CA PRO A 171 -3.39 11.79 -1.12
C PRO A 171 -4.50 11.10 -0.31
N ALA A 172 -4.09 10.15 0.53
CA ALA A 172 -5.03 9.40 1.35
C ALA A 172 -5.86 10.38 2.21
N TYR A 173 -7.17 10.24 2.17
CA TYR A 173 -8.08 10.83 3.13
C TYR A 173 -7.77 10.28 4.53
N ARG A 174 -7.66 11.18 5.51
CA ARG A 174 -7.24 10.89 6.89
C ARG A 174 -8.33 11.32 7.87
N PRO A 175 -9.42 10.55 8.02
CA PRO A 175 -10.44 10.88 8.98
C PRO A 175 -9.86 10.80 10.40
N PHE A 176 -10.27 11.71 11.28
CA PHE A 176 -9.92 11.65 12.70
C PHE A 176 -10.86 10.72 13.48
N SER A 177 -11.14 9.56 12.89
CA SER A 177 -12.02 8.52 13.44
C SER A 177 -11.20 7.35 13.99
N THR A 178 -11.82 6.54 14.82
CA THR A 178 -11.27 5.30 15.36
C THR A 178 -11.21 4.21 14.31
N CYS A 179 -10.22 3.34 14.41
CA CYS A 179 -10.20 2.10 13.66
C CYS A 179 -11.23 1.11 14.23
N PRO A 180 -12.12 0.50 13.43
CA PRO A 180 -13.13 -0.43 13.94
C PRO A 180 -12.57 -1.77 14.43
N VAL A 181 -11.25 -2.01 14.27
CA VAL A 181 -10.58 -3.25 14.68
C VAL A 181 -9.74 -3.06 15.94
N CYS A 182 -9.00 -1.95 16.03
CA CYS A 182 -8.08 -1.70 17.16
C CYS A 182 -8.38 -0.43 17.95
N GLU A 183 -9.47 0.27 17.59
CA GLU A 183 -9.96 1.49 18.25
C GLU A 183 -8.99 2.68 18.21
N HIS A 184 -7.82 2.54 17.58
CA HIS A 184 -6.87 3.64 17.47
C HIS A 184 -7.41 4.77 16.59
N ARG A 185 -7.41 5.99 17.14
CA ARG A 185 -7.93 7.21 16.49
C ARG A 185 -6.90 7.87 15.58
N GLY A 186 -7.31 8.32 14.40
CA GLY A 186 -6.44 9.04 13.45
C GLY A 186 -5.45 8.14 12.69
N GLY A 187 -5.51 6.83 12.91
CA GLY A 187 -4.67 5.85 12.23
C GLY A 187 -5.19 5.42 10.85
N LEU A 188 -6.35 5.90 10.41
CA LEU A 188 -6.94 5.51 9.13
C LEU A 188 -6.33 6.27 7.95
N ARG A 189 -6.04 5.54 6.87
CA ARG A 189 -5.59 6.07 5.57
C ARG A 189 -6.48 5.50 4.49
N ILE A 190 -7.23 6.35 3.78
CA ILE A 190 -8.23 5.91 2.80
C ILE A 190 -7.93 6.54 1.44
N ASN A 191 -7.76 5.72 0.42
CA ASN A 191 -7.72 6.17 -0.97
C ASN A 191 -9.13 6.05 -1.56
N LEU A 192 -9.77 7.20 -1.78
CA LEU A 192 -11.15 7.29 -2.26
C LEU A 192 -11.32 6.75 -3.69
N GLU A 193 -10.30 6.90 -4.52
CA GLU A 193 -10.31 6.45 -5.91
C GLU A 193 -10.19 4.92 -6.00
N LEU A 194 -9.25 4.34 -5.25
CA LEU A 194 -9.10 2.89 -5.14
C LEU A 194 -10.24 2.24 -4.35
N GLN A 195 -11.08 3.03 -3.69
CA GLN A 195 -12.10 2.57 -2.74
C GLN A 195 -11.50 1.59 -1.72
N ALA A 196 -10.31 1.92 -1.20
CA ALA A 196 -9.57 1.08 -0.28
C ALA A 196 -8.98 1.91 0.86
N GLY A 197 -8.83 1.31 2.03
CA GLY A 197 -8.20 1.95 3.18
C GLY A 197 -7.47 0.96 4.07
N PHE A 198 -6.61 1.48 4.95
CA PHE A 198 -5.97 0.66 5.98
C PHE A 198 -5.74 1.45 7.27
N CYS A 199 -5.49 0.74 8.35
CA CYS A 199 -5.08 1.31 9.64
C CYS A 199 -3.56 1.19 9.80
N VAL A 200 -2.88 2.29 10.10
CA VAL A 200 -1.42 2.31 10.29
C VAL A 200 -0.96 1.51 11.51
N GLU A 201 -1.82 1.40 12.54
CA GLU A 201 -1.50 0.66 13.77
C GLU A 201 -1.69 -0.84 13.59
N CYS A 202 -2.93 -1.30 13.42
CA CYS A 202 -3.22 -2.74 13.37
C CYS A 202 -3.07 -3.36 11.97
N ARG A 203 -2.76 -2.56 10.95
CA ARG A 203 -2.56 -3.00 9.55
C ARG A 203 -3.76 -3.70 8.92
N SER A 204 -4.94 -3.60 9.52
CA SER A 204 -6.20 -4.03 8.90
C SER A 204 -6.44 -3.23 7.62
N VAL A 205 -6.88 -3.91 6.57
CA VAL A 205 -7.18 -3.34 5.26
C VAL A 205 -8.66 -3.53 4.96
N TRP A 206 -9.28 -2.52 4.38
CA TRP A 206 -10.62 -2.56 3.81
C TRP A 206 -10.47 -2.34 2.31
N ASP A 207 -10.63 -3.41 1.53
CA ASP A 207 -10.64 -3.32 0.08
C ASP A 207 -12.00 -2.80 -0.44
N ARG A 208 -12.16 -2.76 -1.77
CA ARG A 208 -13.40 -2.29 -2.42
C ARG A 208 -14.66 -3.00 -1.93
N THR A 209 -14.57 -4.26 -1.50
CA THR A 209 -15.71 -5.04 -1.03
C THR A 209 -16.08 -4.73 0.42
N GLN A 210 -15.13 -4.24 1.21
CA GLN A 210 -15.30 -3.99 2.65
C GLN A 210 -15.30 -2.50 3.02
N ILE A 211 -14.88 -1.61 2.11
CA ILE A 211 -14.76 -0.18 2.37
C ILE A 211 -16.08 0.48 2.77
N GLY A 212 -17.22 -0.07 2.33
CA GLY A 212 -18.54 0.40 2.74
C GLY A 212 -18.77 0.25 4.25
N LEU A 213 -18.23 -0.80 4.87
CA LEU A 213 -18.31 -1.01 6.32
C LEU A 213 -17.48 0.03 7.07
N LEU A 214 -16.27 0.33 6.57
CA LEU A 214 -15.43 1.39 7.14
C LEU A 214 -16.10 2.77 7.01
N ALA A 215 -16.69 3.05 5.85
CA ALA A 215 -17.41 4.30 5.63
C ALA A 215 -18.61 4.46 6.58
N GLU A 216 -19.33 3.37 6.86
CA GLU A 216 -20.42 3.38 7.84
C GLU A 216 -19.92 3.68 9.26
N HIS A 217 -18.85 3.01 9.69
CA HIS A 217 -18.22 3.27 10.98
C HIS A 217 -17.83 4.75 11.15
N ILE A 218 -17.18 5.34 10.14
CA ILE A 218 -16.79 6.75 10.17
C ILE A 218 -18.01 7.68 10.23
N ARG A 219 -19.09 7.36 9.51
CA ARG A 219 -20.32 8.16 9.53
C ARG A 219 -20.98 8.15 10.90
N ILE A 220 -21.10 6.98 11.53
CA ILE A 220 -21.68 6.83 12.86
C ILE A 220 -20.85 7.64 13.88
N GLU A 221 -19.53 7.45 13.87
CA GLU A 221 -18.66 8.12 14.84
C GLU A 221 -18.65 9.65 14.68
N ASN A 222 -18.70 10.15 13.45
CA ASN A 222 -18.80 11.59 13.20
C ASN A 222 -20.13 12.16 13.68
N ALA A 223 -21.25 11.43 13.49
CA ALA A 223 -22.56 11.85 13.98
C ALA A 223 -22.63 11.90 15.51
N GLU A 224 -21.97 10.97 16.20
CA GLU A 224 -21.85 10.97 17.67
C GLU A 224 -21.03 12.18 18.16
N GLN A 225 -19.91 12.50 17.51
CA GLN A 225 -19.09 13.68 17.85
C GLN A 225 -19.83 15.00 17.65
N GLU A 226 -20.64 15.10 16.59
CA GLU A 226 -21.48 16.28 16.33
C GLU A 226 -22.55 16.45 17.41
N ALA A 227 -23.13 15.36 17.91
CA ALA A 227 -24.13 15.41 18.99
C ALA A 227 -23.52 15.80 20.36
N ASP A 228 -22.26 15.41 20.62
CA ASP A 228 -21.56 15.68 21.87
C ASP A 228 -20.91 17.07 21.93
N THR A 229 -20.82 17.79 20.81
CA THR A 229 -20.25 19.14 20.78
C THR A 229 -21.30 20.14 21.28
N PRO A 230 -21.15 20.73 22.48
CA PRO A 230 -22.15 21.67 22.99
C PRO A 230 -22.23 22.90 22.07
N GLU A 231 -23.46 23.26 21.67
CA GLU A 231 -23.74 24.45 20.86
C GLU A 231 -23.41 25.73 21.65
N GLY A 232 -22.15 26.17 21.59
CA GLY A 232 -21.73 27.51 21.97
C GLY A 232 -21.52 27.77 23.47
N GLU A 233 -20.25 27.92 23.84
CA GLU A 233 -19.80 28.96 24.79
C GLU A 233 -19.17 30.12 24.01
#